data_AF-A0AAU7ZKM5-F1
#
_entry.id   AF-A0AAU7ZKM5-F1
#
_cell.length_a   1.000
_cell.length_b   1.000
_cell.length_c   1.000
_cell.angle_alpha   90.00
_cell.angle_beta   90.00
_cell.angle_gamma   90.00
#
_symmetry.space_group_name_H-M   'P 1'
#
loop_
_entity.id
_entity.type
_entity.pdbx_description
1 polymer ?
#
loop_
_entity_poly.entity_id
_entity_poly.type
_entity_poly.pdbx_seq_one_letter_code
_entity_poly.pdbx_strand_id
1 'polypeptide(L)'
;MQLFSSSATPSLFPAHELPPSPTLPLTPRHPRKPRAAKPKSTAPTSLIAVFEEQYRELRPRAPIPPLDIRFRRFTSLNTTIRLREGRLHVRLSDLLESAPDHVHHAIAHILLAKLYKKPIAPSHADRYRRHVSSEAISRQAEHIRQTRGRKRLSAPTGHHYDLNEVFESLNTRFFHGLLGRPTLTWSAHHARRMLGHYDAAHNTIVVSRVFDRLDTPRCAIEYLLYHEMLHLKHPVRVKAGRRCVHSREFQAEERLFPELEAAKAYLKRL
;
A
#
# COMPACT_ATOMS: atom_id res chain seq x y z
N MET A 1 -54.84 -25.96 56.76
CA MET A 1 -54.65 -24.75 55.91
C MET A 1 -53.54 -23.94 56.53
N GLN A 2 -52.59 -23.44 55.73
CA GLN A 2 -51.33 -22.78 56.13
C GLN A 2 -50.27 -23.71 56.77
N LEU A 3 -49.14 -23.86 56.09
CA LEU A 3 -47.87 -24.29 56.67
C LEU A 3 -46.72 -23.59 55.94
N PHE A 4 -46.22 -22.50 56.50
CA PHE A 4 -44.80 -22.13 56.38
C PHE A 4 -44.24 -22.07 57.81
N SER A 5 -43.61 -23.17 58.22
CA SER A 5 -42.81 -23.32 59.44
C SER A 5 -41.39 -22.83 59.11
N SER A 6 -40.79 -21.87 59.83
CA SER A 6 -40.03 -22.03 61.09
C SER A 6 -38.94 -23.10 60.96
N SER A 7 -37.67 -22.95 61.32
CA SER A 7 -36.87 -21.96 62.06
C SER A 7 -35.41 -22.46 62.03
N ALA A 8 -34.46 -21.57 62.35
CA ALA A 8 -33.31 -21.81 63.26
C ALA A 8 -31.97 -21.24 62.75
N THR A 9 -31.41 -20.40 63.60
CA THR A 9 -30.06 -19.81 63.66
C THR A 9 -29.03 -20.86 64.21
N PRO A 10 -27.81 -20.47 64.64
CA PRO A 10 -26.61 -20.20 63.82
C PRO A 10 -25.40 -21.06 64.27
N SER A 11 -24.35 -21.23 63.45
CA SER A 11 -23.02 -21.53 64.00
C SER A 11 -21.89 -21.11 63.07
N LEU A 12 -20.92 -20.38 63.65
CA LEU A 12 -19.62 -20.03 63.09
C LEU A 12 -18.84 -21.25 62.58
N PHE A 13 -18.09 -21.08 61.49
CA PHE A 13 -16.73 -21.62 61.28
C PHE A 13 -16.11 -20.94 60.03
N PRO A 14 -14.78 -20.92 59.87
CA PRO A 14 -14.02 -19.72 59.52
C PRO A 14 -13.76 -19.59 58.02
N ALA A 15 -13.29 -18.40 57.63
CA ALA A 15 -12.75 -18.10 56.32
C ALA A 15 -11.68 -19.14 55.93
N HIS A 16 -12.03 -20.03 55.01
CA HIS A 16 -11.05 -20.86 54.33
C HIS A 16 -10.35 -19.97 53.31
N GLU A 17 -9.10 -19.62 53.62
CA GLU A 17 -8.14 -19.06 52.68
C GLU A 17 -8.13 -19.90 51.40
N LEU A 18 -8.44 -19.25 50.28
CA LEU A 18 -8.16 -19.77 48.95
C LEU A 18 -6.65 -20.00 48.84
N PRO A 19 -6.18 -21.17 48.39
CA PRO A 19 -4.76 -21.40 48.20
C PRO A 19 -4.22 -20.42 47.16
N PRO A 20 -3.02 -19.83 47.38
CA PRO A 20 -2.41 -18.96 46.40
C PRO A 20 -2.16 -19.75 45.10
N SER A 21 -2.62 -19.17 43.99
CA SER A 21 -2.33 -19.66 42.64
C SER A 21 -0.85 -19.98 42.48
N PRO A 22 -0.47 -21.10 41.84
CA PRO A 22 0.93 -21.41 41.62
C PRO A 22 1.55 -20.32 40.74
N THR A 23 2.47 -19.54 41.33
CA THR A 23 3.31 -18.58 40.65
C THR A 23 4.19 -19.33 39.67
N LEU A 24 3.78 -19.39 38.40
CA LEU A 24 4.62 -19.89 37.32
C LEU A 24 5.92 -19.07 37.33
N PRO A 25 7.10 -19.72 37.34
CA PRO A 25 8.36 -19.00 37.29
C PRO A 25 8.41 -18.18 36.00
N LEU A 26 8.56 -16.86 36.16
CA LEU A 26 8.89 -15.95 35.08
C LEU A 26 10.17 -16.45 34.43
N THR A 27 10.04 -17.16 33.31
CA THR A 27 11.18 -17.52 32.47
C THR A 27 11.96 -16.25 32.18
N PRO A 28 13.28 -16.20 32.44
CA PRO A 28 14.07 -15.02 32.18
C PRO A 28 13.91 -14.68 30.70
N ARG A 29 13.35 -13.48 30.43
CA ARG A 29 13.31 -12.90 29.09
C ARG A 29 14.75 -12.88 28.60
N HIS A 30 15.09 -13.85 27.76
CA HIS A 30 16.34 -13.82 27.02
C HIS A 30 16.43 -12.43 26.36
N PRO A 31 17.53 -11.70 26.54
CA PRO A 31 17.72 -10.46 25.82
C PRO A 31 17.56 -10.81 24.34
N ARG A 32 16.58 -10.18 23.67
CA ARG A 32 16.43 -10.29 22.22
C ARG A 32 17.80 -9.98 21.65
N LYS A 33 18.48 -10.99 21.08
CA LYS A 33 19.73 -10.80 20.35
C LYS A 33 19.55 -9.55 19.49
N PRO A 34 20.43 -8.53 19.58
CA PRO A 34 20.33 -7.39 18.70
C PRO A 34 20.31 -7.96 17.28
N ARG A 35 19.20 -7.75 16.59
CA ARG A 35 19.03 -8.17 15.20
C ARG A 35 20.18 -7.53 14.46
N ALA A 36 21.17 -8.33 14.06
CA ALA A 36 22.35 -7.87 13.35
C ALA A 36 21.88 -6.90 12.27
N ALA A 37 22.27 -5.64 12.41
CA ALA A 37 21.99 -4.65 11.39
C ALA A 37 22.71 -5.15 10.14
N LYS A 38 21.96 -5.72 9.20
CA LYS A 38 22.51 -6.06 7.88
C LYS A 38 23.26 -4.82 7.39
N PRO A 39 24.49 -4.97 6.86
CA PRO A 39 25.31 -3.84 6.46
C PRO A 39 24.45 -2.92 5.59
N LYS A 40 24.46 -1.63 5.92
CA LYS A 40 23.81 -0.59 5.12
C LYS A 40 24.51 -0.66 3.76
N SER A 41 23.89 -1.31 2.77
CA SER A 41 24.43 -1.35 1.39
C SER A 41 24.59 0.10 0.92
N THR A 42 25.85 0.55 0.94
CA THR A 42 26.31 1.74 0.24
C THR A 42 26.27 1.42 -1.24
N ALA A 43 25.75 2.35 -2.04
CA ALA A 43 25.75 2.17 -3.48
C ALA A 43 27.18 1.93 -4.00
N PRO A 44 27.34 1.12 -5.06
CA PRO A 44 28.64 0.94 -5.71
C PRO A 44 29.19 2.30 -6.16
N THR A 45 30.52 2.46 -6.11
CA THR A 45 31.22 3.70 -6.46
C THR A 45 30.81 4.25 -7.83
N SER A 46 30.46 3.37 -8.77
CA SER A 46 29.95 3.72 -10.09
C SER A 46 28.69 4.61 -10.04
N LEU A 47 27.78 4.37 -9.09
CA LEU A 47 26.53 5.12 -9.01
C LEU A 47 26.73 6.54 -8.45
N ILE A 48 27.73 6.74 -7.59
CA ILE A 48 28.09 8.08 -7.11
C ILE A 48 28.58 8.92 -8.29
N ALA A 49 29.48 8.37 -9.10
CA ALA A 49 30.00 9.05 -10.30
C ALA A 49 28.88 9.45 -11.27
N VAL A 50 27.91 8.55 -11.52
CA VAL A 50 26.72 8.85 -12.35
C VAL A 50 25.93 10.05 -11.82
N PHE A 51 25.72 10.14 -10.50
CA PHE A 51 25.00 11.27 -9.92
C PHE A 51 25.81 12.58 -9.96
N GLU A 52 27.13 12.51 -9.81
CA GLU A 52 28.00 13.68 -9.90
C GLU A 52 28.03 14.24 -11.33
N GLU A 53 28.13 13.37 -12.33
CA GLU A 53 28.08 13.74 -13.75
C GLU A 53 26.76 14.43 -14.08
N GLN A 54 25.63 13.81 -13.74
CA GLN A 54 24.30 14.37 -13.99
C GLN A 54 24.05 15.66 -13.17
N TYR A 55 24.66 15.78 -11.98
CA TYR A 55 24.62 17.02 -11.21
C TYR A 55 25.36 18.15 -11.95
N ARG A 56 26.56 17.87 -12.49
CA ARG A 56 27.34 18.84 -13.25
C ARG A 56 26.64 19.29 -14.52
N GLU A 57 26.00 18.38 -15.25
CA GLU A 57 25.20 18.74 -16.42
C GLU A 57 24.07 19.72 -16.07
N LEU A 58 23.35 19.47 -14.96
CA LEU A 58 22.25 20.32 -14.52
C LEU A 58 22.71 21.62 -13.83
N ARG A 59 23.87 21.59 -13.17
CA ARG A 59 24.42 22.71 -12.38
C ARG A 59 25.95 22.82 -12.53
N PRO A 60 26.47 23.28 -13.68
CA PRO A 60 27.91 23.25 -13.99
C PRO A 60 28.78 23.98 -12.96
N ARG A 61 28.30 25.12 -12.47
CA ARG A 61 29.05 26.04 -11.59
C ARG A 61 28.75 25.84 -10.10
N ALA A 62 27.79 25.01 -9.73
CA ALA A 62 27.45 24.82 -8.32
C ALA A 62 28.40 23.80 -7.67
N PRO A 63 28.78 23.99 -6.39
CA PRO A 63 29.47 22.94 -5.66
C PRO A 63 28.57 21.71 -5.58
N ILE A 64 29.17 20.52 -5.70
CA ILE A 64 28.46 19.26 -5.55
C ILE A 64 28.33 18.99 -4.05
N PRO A 65 27.10 18.93 -3.49
CA PRO A 65 26.91 18.57 -2.09
C PRO A 65 27.32 17.11 -1.89
N PRO A 66 27.83 16.71 -0.71
CA PRO A 66 28.15 15.32 -0.45
C PRO A 66 26.94 14.41 -0.73
N LEU A 67 27.20 13.28 -1.39
CA LEU A 67 26.17 12.33 -1.77
C LEU A 67 26.10 11.19 -0.73
N ASP A 68 24.87 10.77 -0.40
CA ASP A 68 24.57 9.56 0.36
C ASP A 68 23.53 8.76 -0.43
N ILE A 69 24.03 7.87 -1.29
CA ILE A 69 23.22 7.06 -2.20
C ILE A 69 23.16 5.64 -1.68
N ARG A 70 21.94 5.11 -1.52
CA ARG A 70 21.73 3.77 -0.99
C ARG A 70 20.59 3.04 -1.69
N PHE A 71 20.82 1.77 -1.94
CA PHE A 71 19.75 0.84 -2.26
C PHE A 71 19.01 0.43 -0.98
N ARG A 72 17.69 0.37 -1.06
CA ARG A 72 16.80 0.03 0.04
C ARG A 72 15.80 -1.01 -0.44
N ARG A 73 15.50 -1.95 0.46
CA ARG A 73 14.49 -2.99 0.25
C ARG A 73 13.09 -2.40 0.33
N PHE A 74 12.69 -1.70 -0.73
CA PHE A 74 11.32 -1.23 -0.88
C PHE A 74 10.40 -2.38 -1.34
N THR A 75 9.10 -2.16 -1.21
CA THR A 75 8.04 -3.06 -1.71
C THR A 75 7.65 -2.75 -3.16
N SER A 76 8.31 -1.77 -3.78
CA SER A 76 8.08 -1.28 -5.15
C SER A 76 9.34 -0.59 -5.69
N LEU A 77 9.28 -0.11 -6.93
CA LEU A 77 10.35 0.66 -7.61
C LEU A 77 10.49 2.11 -7.09
N ASN A 78 10.34 2.32 -5.78
CA ASN A 78 10.37 3.65 -5.18
C ASN A 78 11.78 4.26 -5.27
N THR A 79 11.81 5.55 -5.61
CA THR A 79 13.03 6.37 -5.64
C THR A 79 12.79 7.71 -4.94
N THR A 80 13.69 8.14 -4.07
CA THR A 80 13.57 9.42 -3.35
C THR A 80 14.90 10.16 -3.34
N ILE A 81 14.85 11.48 -3.44
CA ILE A 81 15.99 12.39 -3.28
C ILE A 81 15.59 13.54 -2.34
N ARG A 82 16.49 13.93 -1.44
CA ARG A 82 16.30 15.07 -0.52
C ARG A 82 17.63 15.75 -0.24
N LEU A 83 17.63 17.08 -0.18
CA LEU A 83 18.74 17.86 0.38
C LEU A 83 18.43 18.14 1.86
N ARG A 84 19.27 17.66 2.77
CA ARG A 84 19.19 17.95 4.21
C ARG A 84 20.58 18.18 4.77
N GLU A 85 20.74 19.18 5.63
CA GLU A 85 22.02 19.49 6.28
C GLU A 85 23.19 19.61 5.28
N GLY A 86 22.92 20.21 4.11
CA GLY A 86 23.92 20.33 3.04
C GLY A 86 24.29 19.02 2.32
N ARG A 87 23.60 17.91 2.60
CA ARG A 87 23.86 16.58 2.01
C ARG A 87 22.71 16.09 1.14
N LEU A 88 23.03 15.47 0.00
CA LEU A 88 22.06 14.83 -0.88
C LEU A 88 21.83 13.39 -0.45
N HIS A 89 20.65 13.10 0.08
CA HIS A 89 20.23 11.75 0.43
C HIS A 89 19.39 11.15 -0.70
N VAL A 90 19.93 10.14 -1.36
CA VAL A 90 19.26 9.39 -2.42
C VAL A 90 18.97 7.98 -1.92
N ARG A 91 17.71 7.55 -2.05
CA ARG A 91 17.29 6.18 -1.73
C ARG A 91 16.61 5.59 -2.95
N LEU A 92 17.14 4.49 -3.45
CA LEU A 92 16.63 3.76 -4.60
C LEU A 92 16.13 2.38 -4.17
N SER A 93 15.17 1.83 -4.88
CA SER A 93 14.76 0.43 -4.71
C SER A 93 15.89 -0.50 -5.08
N ASP A 94 16.07 -1.57 -4.32
CA ASP A 94 17.03 -2.65 -4.62
C ASP A 94 16.73 -3.35 -5.95
N LEU A 95 15.49 -3.24 -6.45
CA LEU A 95 15.13 -3.65 -7.80
C LEU A 95 15.87 -2.91 -8.92
N LEU A 96 16.43 -1.73 -8.62
CA LEU A 96 17.19 -0.91 -9.57
C LEU A 96 18.70 -1.10 -9.45
N GLU A 97 19.15 -1.99 -8.55
CA GLU A 97 20.58 -2.21 -8.30
C GLU A 97 21.27 -2.81 -9.53
N SER A 98 20.63 -3.76 -10.20
CA SER A 98 21.12 -4.38 -11.43
C SER A 98 20.63 -3.68 -12.71
N ALA A 99 20.11 -2.45 -12.61
CA ALA A 99 19.68 -1.71 -13.79
C ALA A 99 20.90 -1.35 -14.65
N PRO A 100 20.78 -1.33 -15.99
CA PRO A 100 21.87 -0.89 -16.86
C PRO A 100 22.29 0.57 -16.59
N ASP A 101 23.56 0.90 -16.85
CA ASP A 101 24.12 2.24 -16.57
C ASP A 101 23.27 3.38 -17.15
N HIS A 102 22.85 3.27 -18.41
CA HIS A 102 22.03 4.29 -19.06
C HIS A 102 20.68 4.54 -18.34
N VAL A 103 20.18 3.57 -17.57
CA VAL A 103 19.01 3.72 -16.69
C VAL A 103 19.41 4.41 -15.38
N HIS A 104 20.57 4.11 -14.80
CA HIS A 104 21.08 4.86 -13.64
C HIS A 104 21.30 6.34 -13.97
N HIS A 105 21.86 6.68 -15.13
CA HIS A 105 21.96 8.06 -15.61
C HIS A 105 20.57 8.71 -15.72
N ALA A 106 19.60 7.99 -16.26
CA ALA A 106 18.23 8.48 -16.33
C ALA A 106 17.59 8.73 -14.96
N ILE A 107 17.80 7.82 -14.00
CA ILE A 107 17.31 7.98 -12.62
C ILE A 107 17.95 9.22 -11.97
N ALA A 108 19.28 9.36 -12.10
CA ALA A 108 20.02 10.51 -11.56
C ALA A 108 19.50 11.83 -12.13
N HIS A 109 19.40 11.94 -13.47
CA HIS A 109 18.84 13.11 -14.15
C HIS A 109 17.46 13.48 -13.61
N ILE A 110 16.53 12.50 -13.59
CA ILE A 110 15.14 12.71 -13.17
C ILE A 110 15.08 13.20 -11.73
N LEU A 111 15.82 12.57 -10.81
CA LEU A 111 15.79 12.93 -9.40
C LEU A 111 16.38 14.33 -9.15
N LEU A 112 17.54 14.62 -9.73
CA LEU A 112 18.19 15.92 -9.60
C LEU A 112 17.38 17.04 -10.25
N ALA A 113 16.83 16.80 -11.44
CA ALA A 113 15.96 17.76 -12.12
C ALA A 113 14.72 18.06 -11.27
N LYS A 114 14.08 17.05 -10.65
CA LYS A 114 12.96 17.25 -9.72
C LYS A 114 13.35 18.03 -8.47
N LEU A 115 14.51 17.74 -7.88
CA LEU A 115 14.98 18.43 -6.68
C LEU A 115 15.23 19.93 -6.95
N TYR A 116 15.85 20.25 -8.08
CA TYR A 116 16.23 21.61 -8.45
C TYR A 116 15.23 22.31 -9.37
N LYS A 117 14.05 21.72 -9.57
CA LYS A 117 12.97 22.25 -10.43
C LYS A 117 13.45 22.57 -11.87
N LYS A 118 14.30 21.72 -12.42
CA LYS A 118 14.80 21.79 -13.80
C LYS A 118 13.97 20.91 -14.74
N PRO A 119 13.97 21.17 -16.07
CA PRO A 119 13.29 20.32 -17.02
C PRO A 119 13.92 18.91 -17.05
N ILE A 120 13.06 17.90 -17.10
CA ILE A 120 13.48 16.50 -17.27
C ILE A 120 13.67 16.25 -18.77
N ALA A 121 14.85 15.80 -19.18
CA ALA A 121 15.13 15.53 -20.58
C ALA A 121 14.28 14.34 -21.06
N PRO A 122 13.61 14.43 -22.24
CA PRO A 122 12.73 13.38 -22.73
C PRO A 122 13.42 12.02 -22.88
N SER A 123 14.69 12.00 -23.30
CA SER A 123 15.50 10.79 -23.45
C SER A 123 15.66 10.02 -22.13
N HIS A 124 15.96 10.70 -21.03
CA HIS A 124 16.06 10.09 -19.71
C HIS A 124 14.70 9.61 -19.21
N ALA A 125 13.65 10.42 -19.36
CA ALA A 125 12.29 10.02 -18.99
C ALA A 125 11.85 8.74 -19.74
N ASP A 126 12.18 8.65 -21.03
CA ASP A 126 11.83 7.51 -21.86
C ASP A 126 12.66 6.25 -21.53
N ARG A 127 13.98 6.37 -21.36
CA ARG A 127 14.85 5.26 -20.92
C ARG A 127 14.38 4.67 -19.60
N TYR A 128 14.14 5.52 -18.60
CA TYR A 128 13.62 5.08 -17.30
C TYR A 128 12.27 4.39 -17.46
N ARG A 129 11.34 5.00 -18.20
CA ARG A 129 9.99 4.45 -18.45
C ARG A 129 10.05 3.06 -19.10
N ARG A 130 10.84 2.89 -20.16
CA ARG A 130 11.00 1.60 -20.85
C ARG A 130 11.56 0.53 -19.92
N HIS A 131 12.53 0.87 -19.09
CA HIS A 131 13.09 -0.08 -18.13
C HIS A 131 12.04 -0.52 -17.09
N VAL A 132 11.35 0.43 -16.43
CA VAL A 132 10.36 0.09 -15.38
C VAL A 132 9.08 -0.55 -15.92
N SER A 133 8.78 -0.37 -17.21
CA SER A 133 7.64 -1.02 -17.88
C SER A 133 8.01 -2.32 -18.60
N SER A 134 9.29 -2.71 -18.60
CA SER A 134 9.70 -4.00 -19.14
C SER A 134 9.03 -5.14 -18.37
N GLU A 135 8.76 -6.24 -19.07
CA GLU A 135 8.08 -7.39 -18.49
C GLU A 135 8.88 -7.99 -17.33
N ALA A 136 10.18 -8.16 -17.49
CA ALA A 136 11.07 -8.69 -16.46
C ALA A 136 11.01 -7.86 -15.16
N ILE A 137 11.15 -6.53 -15.26
CA ILE A 137 11.12 -5.64 -14.10
C ILE A 137 9.71 -5.57 -13.49
N SER A 138 8.66 -5.59 -14.30
CA SER A 138 7.27 -5.58 -13.83
C SER A 138 6.94 -6.86 -13.05
N ARG A 139 7.31 -8.04 -13.58
CA ARG A 139 7.12 -9.33 -12.90
C ARG A 139 7.93 -9.39 -11.61
N GLN A 140 9.19 -8.93 -11.63
CA GLN A 140 10.03 -8.91 -10.44
C GLN A 140 9.49 -7.95 -9.37
N ALA A 141 9.02 -6.76 -9.76
CA ALA A 141 8.40 -5.81 -8.84
C ALA A 141 7.12 -6.37 -8.21
N GLU A 142 6.31 -7.08 -8.98
CA GLU A 142 5.09 -7.73 -8.49
C GLU A 142 5.42 -8.84 -7.49
N HIS A 143 6.34 -9.74 -7.82
CA HIS A 143 6.79 -10.79 -6.90
C HIS A 143 7.38 -10.22 -5.59
N ILE A 144 8.14 -9.13 -5.66
CA ILE A 144 8.66 -8.44 -4.48
C ILE A 144 7.55 -7.79 -3.66
N ARG A 145 6.52 -7.26 -4.32
CA ARG A 145 5.34 -6.71 -3.64
C ARG A 145 4.55 -7.80 -2.91
N GLN A 146 4.41 -8.99 -3.49
CA GLN A 146 3.79 -10.16 -2.86
C GLN A 146 4.58 -10.66 -1.64
N THR A 147 5.90 -10.83 -1.80
CA THR A 147 6.75 -11.44 -0.77
C THR A 147 7.11 -10.48 0.36
N ARG A 148 7.24 -9.18 0.08
CA ARG A 148 7.65 -8.17 1.07
C ARG A 148 6.49 -7.31 1.56
N GLY A 149 5.40 -7.23 0.80
CA GLY A 149 4.20 -6.52 1.20
C GLY A 149 3.52 -7.24 2.36
N ARG A 150 3.28 -6.52 3.46
CA ARG A 150 2.39 -6.97 4.51
C ARG A 150 1.15 -6.10 4.47
N LYS A 151 0.00 -6.66 4.11
CA LYS A 151 -1.28 -5.98 4.32
C LYS A 151 -1.80 -6.33 5.70
N ARG A 152 -1.97 -5.31 6.55
CA ARG A 152 -2.81 -5.43 7.75
C ARG A 152 -4.25 -5.43 7.28
N LEU A 153 -4.79 -6.62 7.04
CA LEU A 153 -6.19 -6.80 6.71
C LEU A 153 -7.02 -6.49 7.96
N SER A 154 -8.03 -5.64 7.80
CA SER A 154 -9.12 -5.52 8.77
C SER A 154 -10.24 -6.48 8.36
N ALA A 155 -11.23 -6.68 9.22
CA ALA A 155 -12.45 -7.39 8.83
C ALA A 155 -13.13 -6.68 7.63
N PRO A 156 -13.82 -7.42 6.74
CA PRO A 156 -14.65 -6.85 5.67
C PRO A 156 -15.94 -6.20 6.21
N THR A 157 -16.35 -6.56 7.42
CA THR A 157 -17.50 -5.98 8.12
C THR A 157 -17.08 -4.66 8.78
N GLY A 158 -17.68 -3.57 8.32
CA GLY A 158 -17.58 -2.25 8.94
C GLY A 158 -18.64 -2.05 10.02
N HIS A 159 -18.74 -0.84 10.55
CA HIS A 159 -19.81 -0.45 11.48
C HIS A 159 -21.14 -0.26 10.76
N HIS A 160 -21.12 0.21 9.51
CA HIS A 160 -22.32 0.54 8.74
C HIS A 160 -22.46 -0.29 7.46
N TYR A 161 -21.35 -0.76 6.89
CA TYR A 161 -21.34 -1.49 5.62
C TYR A 161 -20.58 -2.82 5.74
N ASP A 162 -21.17 -3.91 5.25
CA ASP A 162 -20.45 -5.16 5.01
C ASP A 162 -19.99 -5.22 3.54
N LEU A 163 -18.67 -5.19 3.32
CA LEU A 163 -18.12 -5.22 1.97
C LEU A 163 -18.48 -6.51 1.22
N ASN A 164 -18.70 -7.63 1.92
CA ASN A 164 -19.09 -8.88 1.26
C ASN A 164 -20.50 -8.76 0.68
N GLU A 165 -21.43 -8.19 1.43
CA GLU A 165 -22.81 -8.00 0.98
C GLU A 165 -22.85 -7.07 -0.23
N VAL A 166 -22.14 -5.93 -0.17
CA VAL A 166 -22.00 -5.01 -1.29
C VAL A 166 -21.38 -5.72 -2.51
N PHE A 167 -20.33 -6.51 -2.30
CA PHE A 167 -19.67 -7.25 -3.37
C PHE A 167 -20.62 -8.23 -4.07
N GLU A 168 -21.35 -9.05 -3.32
CA GLU A 168 -22.24 -10.06 -3.91
C GLU A 168 -23.41 -9.42 -4.67
N SER A 169 -23.96 -8.32 -4.15
CA SER A 169 -24.99 -7.53 -4.84
C SER A 169 -24.47 -7.01 -6.19
N LEU A 170 -23.28 -6.41 -6.21
CA LEU A 170 -22.64 -5.93 -7.44
C LEU A 170 -22.26 -7.06 -8.40
N ASN A 171 -21.74 -8.17 -7.87
CA ASN A 171 -21.32 -9.33 -8.63
C ASN A 171 -22.51 -9.92 -9.40
N THR A 172 -23.66 -10.05 -8.72
CA THR A 172 -24.91 -10.52 -9.32
C THR A 172 -25.39 -9.56 -10.41
N ARG A 173 -25.43 -8.26 -10.11
CA ARG A 173 -26.02 -7.23 -10.98
C ARG A 173 -25.20 -6.93 -12.25
N PHE A 174 -23.87 -6.87 -12.13
CA PHE A 174 -23.00 -6.39 -13.21
C PHE A 174 -22.08 -7.47 -13.80
N PHE A 175 -21.88 -8.58 -13.08
CA PHE A 175 -20.95 -9.63 -13.48
C PHE A 175 -21.61 -11.01 -13.56
N HIS A 176 -22.94 -11.08 -13.47
CA HIS A 176 -23.73 -12.31 -13.52
C HIS A 176 -23.30 -13.37 -12.48
N GLY A 177 -22.72 -12.94 -11.36
CA GLY A 177 -22.18 -13.82 -10.32
C GLY A 177 -20.88 -14.54 -10.69
N LEU A 178 -20.26 -14.21 -11.83
CA LEU A 178 -19.09 -14.93 -12.35
C LEU A 178 -17.75 -14.41 -11.82
N LEU A 179 -17.74 -13.28 -11.10
CA LEU A 179 -16.49 -12.71 -10.59
C LEU A 179 -16.09 -13.44 -9.29
N GLY A 180 -14.93 -14.08 -9.31
CA GLY A 180 -14.36 -14.71 -8.11
C GLY A 180 -14.09 -13.67 -7.02
N ARG A 181 -14.61 -13.89 -5.81
CA ARG A 181 -14.51 -12.92 -4.71
C ARG A 181 -13.06 -12.73 -4.26
N PRO A 182 -12.48 -11.53 -4.38
CA PRO A 182 -11.18 -11.21 -3.82
C PRO A 182 -11.28 -11.10 -2.29
N THR A 183 -10.12 -11.00 -1.63
CA THR A 183 -10.12 -10.60 -0.21
C THR A 183 -10.63 -9.16 -0.11
N LEU A 184 -11.66 -8.93 0.70
CA LEU A 184 -12.25 -7.62 0.95
C LEU A 184 -11.80 -7.12 2.32
N THR A 185 -11.36 -5.86 2.40
CA THR A 185 -10.92 -5.29 3.67
C THR A 185 -11.14 -3.79 3.72
N TRP A 186 -11.52 -3.29 4.90
CA TRP A 186 -11.39 -1.88 5.22
C TRP A 186 -9.92 -1.49 5.42
N SER A 187 -9.56 -0.26 5.08
CA SER A 187 -8.26 0.30 5.46
C SER A 187 -8.18 0.49 6.98
N ALA A 188 -6.97 0.37 7.54
CA ALA A 188 -6.76 0.53 8.98
C ALA A 188 -7.07 1.96 9.50
N HIS A 189 -6.96 2.97 8.63
CA HIS A 189 -7.21 4.38 8.95
C HIS A 189 -8.12 5.02 7.91
N HIS A 190 -8.73 6.15 8.25
CA HIS A 190 -9.53 6.98 7.34
C HIS A 190 -8.64 7.65 6.27
N ALA A 191 -8.28 6.90 5.24
CA ALA A 191 -7.41 7.37 4.16
C ALA A 191 -8.22 8.19 3.14
N ARG A 192 -7.99 9.50 3.08
CA ARG A 192 -8.67 10.41 2.12
C ARG A 192 -7.96 10.50 0.77
N ARG A 193 -6.68 10.15 0.71
CA ARG A 193 -5.86 10.21 -0.53
C ARG A 193 -6.03 8.98 -1.44
N MET A 194 -6.56 7.89 -0.92
CA MET A 194 -6.77 6.63 -1.63
C MET A 194 -8.05 6.01 -1.10
N LEU A 195 -9.13 6.21 -1.86
CA LEU A 195 -10.49 5.86 -1.45
C LEU A 195 -10.77 4.37 -1.60
N GLY A 196 -10.25 3.75 -2.66
CA GLY A 196 -10.25 2.32 -2.92
C GLY A 196 -9.03 1.93 -3.74
N HIS A 197 -8.62 0.66 -3.66
CA HIS A 197 -7.74 0.07 -4.66
C HIS A 197 -7.85 -1.46 -4.67
N TYR A 198 -7.83 -2.03 -5.87
CA TYR A 198 -7.53 -3.43 -6.11
C TYR A 198 -6.00 -3.65 -6.12
N ASP A 199 -5.57 -4.68 -5.40
CA ASP A 199 -4.20 -5.16 -5.38
C ASP A 199 -4.11 -6.56 -5.98
N ALA A 200 -3.68 -6.60 -7.24
CA ALA A 200 -3.44 -7.84 -7.97
C ALA A 200 -2.44 -8.78 -7.26
N ALA A 201 -1.47 -8.23 -6.51
CA ALA A 201 -0.45 -9.02 -5.83
C ALA A 201 -1.06 -9.98 -4.81
N HIS A 202 -2.11 -9.53 -4.12
CA HIS A 202 -2.73 -10.27 -3.03
C HIS A 202 -4.18 -10.63 -3.31
N ASN A 203 -4.65 -10.46 -4.56
CA ASN A 203 -6.05 -10.54 -4.94
C ASN A 203 -6.98 -9.89 -3.88
N THR A 204 -6.69 -8.62 -3.53
CA THR A 204 -7.33 -7.93 -2.41
C THR A 204 -7.87 -6.58 -2.83
N ILE A 205 -9.14 -6.30 -2.58
CA ILE A 205 -9.71 -4.96 -2.67
C ILE A 205 -9.68 -4.32 -1.28
N VAL A 206 -9.10 -3.12 -1.19
CA VAL A 206 -9.08 -2.33 0.04
C VAL A 206 -9.97 -1.12 -0.15
N VAL A 207 -10.96 -0.95 0.74
CA VAL A 207 -11.86 0.21 0.77
C VAL A 207 -11.50 1.10 1.95
N SER A 208 -11.46 2.42 1.73
CA SER A 208 -11.12 3.36 2.79
C SER A 208 -12.21 3.40 3.87
N ARG A 209 -11.82 3.34 5.15
CA ARG A 209 -12.75 3.48 6.28
C ARG A 209 -13.43 4.86 6.35
N VAL A 210 -13.03 5.83 5.52
CA VAL A 210 -13.76 7.10 5.34
C VAL A 210 -15.22 6.87 4.99
N PHE A 211 -15.55 5.78 4.31
CA PHE A 211 -16.92 5.48 3.89
C PHE A 211 -17.72 4.61 4.88
N ASP A 212 -17.10 4.12 5.96
CA ASP A 212 -17.78 3.32 6.98
C ASP A 212 -18.44 4.24 8.03
N ARG A 213 -19.46 5.00 7.59
CA ARG A 213 -20.18 5.96 8.42
C ARG A 213 -21.62 6.12 7.96
N LEU A 214 -22.51 6.48 8.89
CA LEU A 214 -23.95 6.56 8.65
C LEU A 214 -24.35 7.55 7.53
N ASP A 215 -23.62 8.65 7.37
CA ASP A 215 -23.88 9.69 6.37
C ASP A 215 -23.32 9.36 4.98
N THR A 216 -22.63 8.22 4.81
CA THR A 216 -22.16 7.79 3.49
C THR A 216 -23.32 7.23 2.68
N PRO A 217 -23.64 7.79 1.49
CA PRO A 217 -24.64 7.22 0.60
C PRO A 217 -24.24 5.82 0.13
N ARG A 218 -25.20 4.90 0.09
CA ARG A 218 -24.98 3.53 -0.38
C ARG A 218 -24.33 3.49 -1.78
N CYS A 219 -24.81 4.33 -2.69
CA CYS A 219 -24.29 4.42 -4.05
C CYS A 219 -22.81 4.82 -4.12
N ALA A 220 -22.27 5.55 -3.13
CA ALA A 220 -20.85 5.90 -3.09
C ALA A 220 -19.96 4.69 -2.77
N ILE A 221 -20.39 3.85 -1.82
CA ILE A 221 -19.72 2.58 -1.49
C ILE A 221 -19.84 1.59 -2.65
N GLU A 222 -21.04 1.44 -3.21
CA GLU A 222 -21.29 0.55 -4.32
C GLU A 222 -20.48 0.94 -5.55
N TYR A 223 -20.45 2.23 -5.92
CA TYR A 223 -19.65 2.70 -7.03
C TYR A 223 -18.16 2.46 -6.81
N LEU A 224 -17.66 2.77 -5.61
CA LEU A 224 -16.25 2.57 -5.28
C LEU A 224 -15.86 1.09 -5.40
N LEU A 225 -16.65 0.20 -4.80
CA LEU A 225 -16.38 -1.24 -4.86
C LEU A 225 -16.52 -1.77 -6.28
N TYR A 226 -17.53 -1.31 -7.02
CA TYR A 226 -17.72 -1.63 -8.44
C TYR A 226 -16.51 -1.21 -9.28
N HIS A 227 -15.97 -0.01 -9.07
CA HIS A 227 -14.75 0.46 -9.76
C HIS A 227 -13.55 -0.46 -9.48
N GLU A 228 -13.39 -0.93 -8.24
CA GLU A 228 -12.33 -1.89 -7.90
C GLU A 228 -12.57 -3.29 -8.48
N MET A 229 -13.82 -3.72 -8.59
CA MET A 229 -14.18 -4.97 -9.29
C MET A 229 -13.90 -4.88 -10.80
N LEU A 230 -14.09 -3.71 -11.42
CA LEU A 230 -13.72 -3.50 -12.81
C LEU A 230 -12.20 -3.62 -13.02
N HIS A 231 -11.37 -3.22 -12.05
CA HIS A 231 -9.91 -3.47 -12.12
C HIS A 231 -9.54 -4.94 -12.03
N LEU A 232 -10.36 -5.75 -11.34
CA LEU A 232 -10.20 -7.20 -11.30
C LEU A 232 -10.55 -7.83 -12.67
N LYS A 233 -11.65 -7.40 -13.30
CA LYS A 233 -12.08 -7.89 -14.62
C LYS A 233 -11.18 -7.42 -15.77
N HIS A 234 -10.71 -6.18 -15.71
CA HIS A 234 -9.91 -5.54 -16.77
C HIS A 234 -8.47 -5.31 -16.28
N PRO A 235 -7.59 -6.33 -16.32
CA PRO A 235 -6.22 -6.18 -15.86
C PRO A 235 -5.46 -5.13 -16.67
N VAL A 236 -4.52 -4.44 -16.00
CA VAL A 236 -3.75 -3.34 -16.59
C VAL A 236 -2.97 -3.82 -17.82
N ARG A 237 -3.27 -3.24 -18.98
CA ARG A 237 -2.56 -3.52 -20.25
C ARG A 237 -1.40 -2.53 -20.45
N VAL A 238 -0.30 -2.96 -21.04
CA VAL A 238 0.80 -2.07 -21.46
C VAL A 238 0.71 -1.84 -22.96
N LYS A 239 0.48 -0.60 -23.40
CA LYS A 239 0.44 -0.20 -24.82
C LYS A 239 1.50 0.86 -25.08
N ALA A 240 2.45 0.57 -25.99
CA ALA A 240 3.56 1.47 -26.32
C ALA A 240 4.34 1.97 -25.08
N GLY A 241 4.63 1.09 -24.12
CA GLY A 241 5.35 1.43 -22.88
C GLY A 241 4.55 2.28 -21.89
N ARG A 242 3.25 2.53 -22.13
CA ARG A 242 2.34 3.19 -21.19
C ARG A 242 1.35 2.18 -20.62
N ARG A 243 1.15 2.22 -19.29
CA ARG A 243 0.12 1.44 -18.60
C ARG A 243 -1.25 2.04 -18.88
N CYS A 244 -2.14 1.25 -19.46
CA CYS A 244 -3.55 1.56 -19.65
C CYS A 244 -4.32 0.83 -18.55
N VAL A 245 -4.67 1.59 -17.51
CA VAL A 245 -5.41 1.08 -16.34
C VAL A 245 -6.91 1.07 -16.61
N HIS A 246 -7.44 2.15 -17.19
CA HIS A 246 -8.83 2.25 -17.61
C HIS A 246 -8.92 2.14 -19.13
N SER A 247 -9.04 0.91 -19.64
CA SER A 247 -9.24 0.66 -21.07
C SER A 247 -10.58 1.21 -21.57
N ARG A 248 -10.80 1.18 -22.89
CA ARG A 248 -12.11 1.53 -23.46
C ARG A 248 -13.22 0.60 -22.94
N GLU A 249 -12.93 -0.69 -22.78
CA GLU A 249 -13.88 -1.66 -22.22
C GLU A 249 -14.20 -1.32 -20.75
N PHE A 250 -13.17 -1.02 -19.94
CA PHE A 250 -13.35 -0.56 -18.56
C PHE A 250 -14.28 0.66 -18.48
N GLN A 251 -14.03 1.68 -19.31
CA GLN A 251 -14.82 2.91 -19.29
C GLN A 251 -16.25 2.70 -19.78
N ALA A 252 -16.47 1.76 -20.72
CA ALA A 252 -17.80 1.42 -21.18
C ALA A 252 -18.62 0.78 -20.05
N GLU A 253 -18.02 -0.15 -19.31
CA GLU A 253 -18.68 -0.79 -18.18
C GLU A 253 -18.86 0.16 -17.00
N GLU A 254 -17.88 1.02 -16.69
CA GLU A 254 -18.02 2.03 -15.63
C GLU A 254 -19.26 2.91 -15.84
N ARG A 255 -19.58 3.27 -17.09
CA ARG A 255 -20.74 4.08 -17.45
C ARG A 255 -22.08 3.37 -17.22
N LEU A 256 -22.09 2.06 -17.04
CA LEU A 256 -23.31 1.29 -16.76
C LEU A 256 -23.80 1.45 -15.32
N PHE A 257 -22.98 2.02 -14.43
CA PHE A 257 -23.38 2.25 -13.04
C PHE A 257 -24.46 3.34 -12.96
N PRO A 258 -25.69 3.06 -12.49
CA PRO A 258 -26.81 4.01 -12.65
C PRO A 258 -26.70 5.31 -11.86
N GLU A 259 -26.01 5.32 -10.72
CA GLU A 259 -25.83 6.51 -9.88
C GLU A 259 -24.42 7.09 -9.99
N LEU A 260 -23.79 6.95 -11.16
CA LEU A 260 -22.37 7.26 -11.37
C LEU A 260 -22.03 8.71 -11.01
N GLU A 261 -22.85 9.64 -11.48
CA GLU A 261 -22.60 11.07 -11.26
C GLU A 261 -22.78 11.47 -9.79
N ALA A 262 -23.81 10.95 -9.13
CA ALA A 262 -24.05 11.18 -7.70
C ALA A 262 -22.89 10.62 -6.84
N ALA A 263 -22.46 9.39 -7.14
CA ALA A 263 -21.33 8.76 -6.46
C ALA A 263 -20.03 9.56 -6.70
N LYS A 264 -19.72 9.93 -7.95
CA LYS A 264 -18.53 10.73 -8.29
C LYS A 264 -18.55 12.10 -7.61
N ALA A 265 -19.70 12.75 -7.51
CA ALA A 265 -19.85 14.03 -6.82
C ALA A 265 -19.57 13.90 -5.31
N TYR A 266 -20.05 12.82 -4.67
CA TYR A 266 -19.74 12.53 -3.28
C TYR A 266 -18.24 12.27 -3.07
N LEU A 267 -17.62 11.43 -3.91
CA LEU A 267 -16.20 11.09 -3.82
C LEU A 267 -15.29 12.33 -3.93
N LYS A 268 -15.66 13.33 -4.75
CA LYS A 268 -14.90 14.59 -4.90
C LYS A 268 -14.93 15.49 -3.66
N ARG A 269 -15.90 15.31 -2.76
CA ARG A 269 -16.05 16.11 -1.53
C ARG A 269 -15.26 15.57 -0.34
N LEU A 270 -14.73 14.36 -0.45
CA LEU A 270 -13.94 13.70 0.60
C LEU A 270 -12.49 14.17 0.60
#